data_AF-A0A9P5PHD9-F1
#
_entry.id   AF-A0A9P5PHD9-F1
#
_cell.length_a   1.000
_cell.length_b   1.000
_cell.length_c   1.000
_cell.angle_alpha   90.00
_cell.angle_beta   90.00
_cell.angle_gamma   90.00
#
_symmetry.space_group_name_H-M   'P 1'
#
loop_
_entity.id
_entity.type
_entity.pdbx_description
1 polymer ?
#
loop_
_entity_poly.entity_id
_entity_poly.type
_entity_poly.pdbx_seq_one_letter_code
_entity_poly.pdbx_strand_id
1 'polypeptide(L)'
;MTQREHVNHFEDYRPVDKAIALKFEKYEGPGPENDSRFKLFFGLTWRKSRWNRVVISNMLPVILYKKAEKQLQGEVNDKVISAMLWDHIKQAQESWQRRNPRITQEGNQVETADEARARADTQTLQRYVNVRRNSRKVEKFDKRSTGIEKSSSKPRSHPWIEQNGLLHKLLSRSLEKMDSQQIKRTPTAKGCTQLYHIIGDGSFLHCWRGWIAIS
;
A
#
# COMPACT_ATOMS: atom_id res chain seq x y z
N MET A 1 30.64 -4.16 -13.70
CA MET A 1 29.18 -4.10 -13.48
C MET A 1 28.49 -4.43 -14.79
N THR A 2 27.44 -5.25 -14.79
CA THR A 2 26.67 -5.55 -16.01
C THR A 2 26.09 -4.24 -16.54
N GLN A 3 26.40 -3.86 -17.78
CA GLN A 3 25.92 -2.63 -18.45
C GLN A 3 24.40 -2.66 -18.76
N ARG A 4 23.58 -3.23 -17.86
CA ARG A 4 22.14 -3.40 -18.06
C ARG A 4 21.40 -2.24 -17.41
N GLU A 5 20.43 -1.67 -18.15
CA GLU A 5 19.60 -0.55 -17.69
C GLU A 5 18.71 -0.91 -16.50
N HIS A 6 18.33 -2.19 -16.38
CA HIS A 6 17.46 -2.67 -15.32
C HIS A 6 18.07 -3.87 -14.59
N VAL A 7 18.07 -3.79 -13.26
CA VAL A 7 18.59 -4.83 -12.34
C VAL A 7 17.86 -6.16 -12.53
N ASN A 8 16.64 -6.16 -13.07
CA ASN A 8 15.76 -7.33 -13.14
C ASN A 8 15.66 -7.97 -14.54
N HIS A 9 16.49 -7.57 -15.50
CA HIS A 9 16.51 -8.20 -16.84
C HIS A 9 17.42 -9.43 -16.80
N PHE A 10 16.82 -10.62 -16.70
CA PHE A 10 17.49 -11.92 -16.64
C PHE A 10 17.06 -12.86 -17.76
N GLU A 11 16.44 -12.33 -18.80
CA GLU A 11 15.92 -13.11 -19.93
C GLU A 11 17.02 -13.93 -20.62
N ASP A 12 18.18 -13.30 -20.86
CA ASP A 12 19.32 -13.93 -21.54
C ASP A 12 20.32 -14.57 -20.55
N TYR A 13 19.93 -14.68 -19.27
CA TYR A 13 20.77 -15.28 -18.26
C TYR A 13 20.94 -16.78 -18.53
N ARG A 14 22.20 -17.25 -18.45
CA ARG A 14 22.54 -18.67 -18.56
C ARG A 14 22.76 -19.25 -17.17
N PRO A 15 21.75 -19.91 -16.55
CA PRO A 15 21.93 -20.55 -15.26
C PRO A 15 22.92 -21.72 -15.36
N VAL A 16 23.40 -22.19 -14.22
CA VAL A 16 24.18 -23.43 -14.18
C VAL A 16 23.33 -24.61 -14.68
N ASP A 17 23.98 -25.56 -15.35
CA ASP A 17 23.33 -26.79 -15.78
C ASP A 17 22.73 -27.54 -14.59
N LYS A 18 21.50 -28.02 -14.77
CA LYS A 18 20.78 -28.86 -13.81
C LYS A 18 21.60 -30.08 -13.42
N ALA A 19 22.32 -30.71 -14.36
CA ALA A 19 23.13 -31.89 -14.05
C ALA A 19 24.24 -31.57 -13.04
N ILE A 20 24.91 -30.42 -13.20
CA ILE A 20 25.97 -29.96 -12.29
C ILE A 20 25.39 -29.64 -10.91
N ALA A 21 24.31 -28.85 -10.86
CA ALA A 21 23.67 -28.48 -9.61
C ALA A 21 23.18 -29.72 -8.83
N LEU A 22 22.64 -30.73 -9.52
CA LEU A 22 22.20 -31.99 -8.90
C LEU A 22 23.36 -32.85 -8.39
N LYS A 23 24.47 -32.95 -9.13
CA LYS A 23 25.67 -33.65 -8.65
C LYS A 23 26.22 -32.98 -7.38
N PHE A 24 26.26 -31.66 -7.34
CA PHE A 24 26.67 -30.92 -6.15
C PHE A 24 25.73 -31.16 -4.96
N GLU A 25 24.41 -31.21 -5.20
CA GLU A 25 23.42 -31.53 -4.17
C GLU A 25 23.70 -32.90 -3.52
N LYS A 26 24.18 -33.86 -4.31
CA LYS A 26 24.58 -35.21 -3.88
C LYS A 26 26.01 -35.32 -3.36
N TYR A 27 26.76 -34.23 -3.24
CA TYR A 27 28.18 -34.23 -2.86
C TYR A 27 29.11 -34.95 -3.87
N GLU A 28 28.65 -35.15 -5.11
CA GLU A 28 29.36 -35.90 -6.17
C GLU A 28 30.00 -34.99 -7.24
N GLY A 29 29.91 -33.67 -7.07
CA GLY A 29 30.38 -32.71 -8.08
C GLY A 29 30.96 -31.44 -7.47
N PRO A 30 31.65 -30.62 -8.29
CA PRO A 30 32.24 -29.37 -7.84
C PRO A 30 31.16 -28.39 -7.38
N GLY A 31 31.48 -27.55 -6.40
CA GLY A 31 30.63 -26.46 -5.94
C GLY A 31 30.73 -25.21 -6.83
N PRO A 32 29.94 -24.17 -6.50
CA PRO A 32 30.04 -22.87 -7.16
C PRO A 32 31.34 -22.17 -6.76
N GLU A 33 32.41 -22.44 -7.51
CA GLU A 33 33.75 -21.87 -7.36
C GLU A 33 34.21 -21.18 -8.66
N ASN A 34 35.23 -20.32 -8.55
CA ASN A 34 35.84 -19.58 -9.67
C ASN A 34 34.79 -18.91 -10.58
N ASP A 35 34.75 -19.26 -11.86
CA ASP A 35 33.82 -18.71 -12.86
C ASP A 35 32.34 -19.03 -12.60
N SER A 36 32.07 -20.02 -11.75
CA SER A 36 30.71 -20.43 -11.36
C SER A 36 30.29 -19.89 -9.99
N ARG A 37 31.18 -19.17 -9.29
CA ARG A 37 30.98 -18.67 -7.91
C ARG A 37 29.69 -17.89 -7.70
N PHE A 38 29.27 -17.14 -8.73
CA PHE A 38 28.05 -16.32 -8.71
C PHE A 38 26.98 -16.80 -9.70
N LYS A 39 27.14 -17.99 -10.31
CA LYS A 39 26.16 -18.54 -11.24
C LYS A 39 25.03 -19.21 -10.47
N LEU A 40 23.79 -18.78 -10.71
CA LEU A 40 22.58 -19.27 -10.08
C LEU A 40 22.00 -20.48 -10.83
N PHE A 41 21.29 -21.32 -10.10
CA PHE A 41 20.47 -22.39 -10.62
C PHE A 41 18.99 -21.95 -10.62
N PHE A 42 18.28 -22.07 -11.74
CA PHE A 42 16.87 -21.64 -11.89
C PHE A 42 15.88 -22.79 -12.15
N GLY A 43 16.26 -24.04 -11.88
CA GLY A 43 15.35 -25.18 -11.99
C GLY A 43 14.23 -25.18 -10.95
N LEU A 44 13.35 -26.20 -10.98
CA LEU A 44 12.15 -26.29 -10.14
C LEU A 44 12.41 -26.12 -8.63
N THR A 45 13.54 -26.62 -8.14
CA THR A 45 13.92 -26.58 -6.72
C THR A 45 14.91 -25.46 -6.39
N TRP A 46 15.02 -24.43 -7.23
CA TRP A 46 16.03 -23.37 -7.10
C TRP A 46 16.13 -22.77 -5.70
N ARG A 47 15.00 -22.52 -5.03
CA ARG A 47 14.98 -21.92 -3.68
C ARG A 47 15.52 -22.84 -2.60
N LYS A 48 15.35 -24.16 -2.77
CA LYS A 48 15.80 -25.16 -1.81
C LYS A 48 17.20 -25.70 -2.13
N SER A 49 17.69 -25.49 -3.35
CA SER A 49 18.98 -26.00 -3.81
C SER A 49 20.14 -25.50 -2.95
N ARG A 50 21.00 -26.44 -2.55
CA ARG A 50 22.25 -26.16 -1.85
C ARG A 50 23.18 -25.29 -2.70
N TRP A 51 23.18 -25.48 -4.03
CA TRP A 51 23.95 -24.64 -4.96
C TRP A 51 23.69 -23.14 -4.73
N ASN A 52 22.42 -22.72 -4.76
CA ASN A 52 22.05 -21.32 -4.59
C ASN A 52 22.34 -20.77 -3.20
N ARG A 53 22.25 -21.61 -2.16
CA ARG A 53 22.63 -21.20 -0.79
C ARG A 53 24.11 -20.85 -0.71
N VAL A 54 24.98 -21.66 -1.34
CA VAL A 54 26.42 -21.38 -1.38
C VAL A 54 26.70 -20.13 -2.23
N VAL A 55 26.02 -19.96 -3.37
CA VAL A 55 26.15 -18.74 -4.20
C VAL A 55 25.78 -17.48 -3.40
N ILE A 56 24.71 -17.51 -2.61
CA ILE A 56 24.32 -16.37 -1.74
C ILE A 56 25.36 -16.13 -0.67
N SER A 57 25.87 -17.19 -0.03
CA SER A 57 26.96 -17.09 0.95
C SER A 57 28.22 -16.46 0.33
N ASN A 58 28.52 -16.74 -0.94
CA ASN A 58 29.60 -16.13 -1.68
C ASN A 58 29.37 -14.63 -1.97
N MET A 59 28.11 -14.20 -2.17
CA MET A 59 27.74 -12.82 -2.47
C MET A 59 27.77 -11.92 -1.22
N LEU A 60 27.44 -12.45 -0.04
CA LEU A 60 27.35 -11.68 1.20
C LEU A 60 28.64 -10.88 1.52
N PRO A 61 29.85 -11.48 1.56
CA PRO A 61 31.08 -10.73 1.81
C PRO A 61 31.33 -9.63 0.79
N VAL A 62 30.97 -9.85 -0.48
CA VAL A 62 31.15 -8.86 -1.55
C VAL A 62 30.24 -7.65 -1.30
N ILE A 63 28.99 -7.87 -0.89
CA ILE A 63 28.04 -6.79 -0.59
C ILE A 63 28.50 -6.01 0.63
N LEU A 64 28.94 -6.69 1.69
CA LEU A 64 29.48 -6.04 2.89
C LEU A 64 30.73 -5.22 2.59
N TYR A 65 31.64 -5.76 1.76
CA TYR A 65 32.81 -5.02 1.28
C TYR A 65 32.41 -3.76 0.49
N LYS A 66 31.46 -3.88 -0.44
CA LYS A 66 30.96 -2.74 -1.23
C LYS A 66 30.22 -1.71 -0.40
N LYS A 67 29.54 -2.13 0.66
CA LYS A 67 28.92 -1.23 1.63
C LYS A 67 29.98 -0.42 2.37
N ALA A 68 31.04 -1.07 2.84
CA ALA A 68 32.16 -0.42 3.52
C ALA A 68 32.90 0.55 2.58
N GLU A 69 33.19 0.14 1.35
CA GLU A 69 33.83 0.97 0.32
C GLU A 69 33.03 2.26 0.03
N LYS A 70 31.70 2.17 0.05
CA LYS A 70 30.79 3.31 -0.20
C LYS A 70 30.40 4.08 1.07
N GLN A 71 30.95 3.71 2.23
CA GLN A 71 30.64 4.33 3.52
C GLN A 71 29.13 4.44 3.82
N LEU A 72 28.35 3.45 3.39
CA LEU A 72 26.91 3.44 3.63
C LEU A 72 26.64 3.21 5.12
N GLN A 73 26.00 4.20 5.76
CA GLN A 73 25.66 4.17 7.18
C GLN A 73 24.53 3.17 7.49
N GLY A 74 24.46 2.74 8.74
CA GLY A 74 23.44 1.83 9.28
C GLY A 74 23.92 0.38 9.34
N GLU A 75 23.71 -0.28 10.47
CA GLU A 75 23.97 -1.71 10.60
C GLU A 75 22.90 -2.49 9.83
N VAL A 76 23.32 -3.41 8.96
CA VAL A 76 22.40 -4.26 8.20
C VAL A 76 22.77 -5.69 8.53
N ASN A 77 21.82 -6.42 9.09
CA ASN A 77 22.01 -7.82 9.46
C ASN A 77 22.17 -8.70 8.21
N ASP A 78 23.12 -9.63 8.24
CA ASP A 78 23.37 -10.59 7.15
C ASP A 78 22.10 -11.37 6.73
N LYS A 79 21.20 -11.65 7.68
CA LYS A 79 19.90 -12.28 7.39
C LYS A 79 19.01 -11.40 6.52
N VAL A 80 19.03 -10.09 6.73
CA VAL A 80 18.26 -9.12 5.93
C VAL A 80 18.84 -9.04 4.52
N ILE A 81 20.16 -8.96 4.38
CA ILE A 81 20.82 -8.97 3.06
C ILE A 81 20.50 -10.28 2.33
N SER A 82 20.58 -11.42 3.03
CA SER A 82 20.23 -12.73 2.46
C SER A 82 18.77 -12.80 2.01
N ALA A 83 17.83 -12.27 2.79
CA ALA A 83 16.43 -12.21 2.42
C ALA A 83 16.21 -11.35 1.16
N MET A 84 16.83 -10.17 1.09
CA MET A 84 16.79 -9.33 -0.11
C MET A 84 17.39 -10.02 -1.33
N LEU A 85 18.51 -10.73 -1.17
CA LEU A 85 19.10 -11.54 -2.24
C LEU A 85 18.15 -12.62 -2.73
N TRP A 86 17.46 -13.32 -1.83
CA TRP A 86 16.44 -14.30 -2.21
C TRP A 86 15.30 -13.69 -3.02
N ASP A 87 14.83 -12.49 -2.63
CA ASP A 87 13.78 -11.80 -3.37
C ASP A 87 14.25 -11.34 -4.75
N HIS A 88 15.48 -10.85 -4.88
CA HIS A 88 16.06 -10.52 -6.18
C HIS A 88 16.26 -11.75 -7.05
N ILE A 89 16.73 -12.87 -6.49
CA ILE A 89 16.88 -14.14 -7.21
C ILE A 89 15.51 -14.64 -7.67
N LYS A 90 14.45 -14.48 -6.87
CA LYS A 90 13.07 -14.79 -7.28
C LYS A 90 12.66 -13.96 -8.49
N GLN A 91 12.86 -12.64 -8.44
CA GLN A 91 12.53 -11.74 -9.57
C GLN A 91 13.32 -12.09 -10.83
N ALA A 92 14.60 -12.42 -10.68
CA ALA A 92 15.48 -12.87 -11.75
C ALA A 92 14.98 -14.19 -12.37
N GLN A 93 14.62 -15.14 -11.52
CA GLN A 93 14.10 -16.43 -11.93
C GLN A 93 12.76 -16.29 -12.68
N GLU A 94 11.87 -15.43 -12.21
CA GLU A 94 10.61 -15.12 -12.89
C GLU A 94 10.85 -14.44 -14.25
N SER A 95 11.76 -13.47 -14.33
CA SER A 95 12.16 -12.83 -15.60
C SER A 95 12.71 -13.86 -16.58
N TRP A 96 13.66 -14.68 -16.14
CA TRP A 96 14.21 -15.78 -16.92
C TRP A 96 13.10 -16.73 -17.40
N GLN A 97 12.22 -17.20 -16.50
CA GLN A 97 11.13 -18.11 -16.86
C GLN A 97 10.13 -17.53 -17.86
N ARG A 98 9.98 -16.21 -17.98
CA ARG A 98 9.07 -15.61 -18.98
C ARG A 98 9.50 -15.95 -20.40
N ARG A 99 10.79 -15.94 -20.70
CA ARG A 99 11.32 -16.20 -22.05
C ARG A 99 11.78 -17.63 -22.29
N ASN A 100 11.76 -18.49 -21.27
CA ASN A 100 12.05 -19.90 -21.49
C ASN A 100 10.87 -20.62 -22.13
N PRO A 101 11.16 -21.55 -23.06
CA PRO A 101 10.21 -22.52 -23.57
C PRO A 101 9.44 -23.24 -22.46
N ARG A 102 8.14 -23.42 -22.69
CA ARG A 102 7.24 -24.17 -21.81
C ARG A 102 6.54 -25.25 -22.61
N ILE A 103 5.96 -26.23 -21.92
CA ILE A 103 5.04 -27.17 -22.55
C ILE A 103 3.76 -26.38 -22.88
N THR A 104 3.33 -26.43 -24.14
CA THR A 104 2.11 -25.78 -24.64
C THR A 104 0.90 -26.31 -23.87
N GLN A 105 -0.19 -25.54 -23.80
CA GLN A 105 -1.41 -25.92 -23.06
C GLN A 105 -2.01 -27.26 -23.51
N GLU A 106 -1.78 -27.65 -24.76
CA GLU A 106 -2.20 -28.93 -25.35
C GLU A 106 -1.31 -30.12 -24.90
N GLY A 107 -0.29 -29.88 -24.07
CA GLY A 107 0.53 -30.89 -23.41
C GLY A 107 1.52 -31.65 -24.31
N ASN A 108 1.35 -31.59 -25.63
CA ASN A 108 2.05 -32.45 -26.57
C ASN A 108 3.32 -31.82 -27.19
N GLN A 109 3.50 -30.51 -27.08
CA GLN A 109 4.58 -29.79 -27.73
C GLN A 109 5.27 -28.82 -26.77
N VAL A 110 6.58 -28.70 -26.92
CA VAL A 110 7.38 -27.68 -26.22
C VAL A 110 7.46 -26.46 -27.13
N GLU A 111 7.12 -25.29 -26.59
CA GLU A 111 7.24 -24.01 -27.29
C GLU A 111 8.63 -23.86 -27.91
N THR A 112 8.71 -23.30 -29.10
CA THR A 112 9.98 -22.86 -29.65
C THR A 112 10.51 -21.63 -28.90
N ALA A 113 11.81 -21.35 -29.03
CA ALA A 113 12.40 -20.16 -28.40
C ALA A 113 11.74 -18.86 -28.89
N ASP A 114 11.34 -18.80 -30.16
CA ASP A 114 10.68 -17.62 -30.74
C ASP A 114 9.24 -17.46 -30.24
N GLU A 115 8.49 -18.57 -30.09
CA GLU A 115 7.18 -18.55 -29.44
C GLU A 115 7.25 -18.08 -27.98
N ALA A 116 8.24 -18.56 -27.23
CA ALA A 116 8.46 -18.13 -25.85
C ALA A 116 8.77 -16.62 -25.74
N ARG A 117 9.56 -16.08 -26.69
CA ARG A 117 9.81 -14.63 -26.80
C ARG A 117 8.54 -13.87 -27.13
N ALA A 118 7.81 -14.28 -28.18
CA ALA A 118 6.57 -13.63 -28.60
C ALA A 118 5.52 -13.61 -27.46
N ARG A 119 5.42 -14.70 -26.69
CA ARG A 119 4.59 -14.79 -25.49
C ARG A 119 5.01 -13.77 -24.44
N ALA A 120 6.30 -13.69 -24.12
CA ALA A 120 6.81 -12.73 -23.13
C ALA A 120 6.57 -11.27 -23.53
N ASP A 121 6.75 -10.96 -24.81
CA ASP A 121 6.55 -9.61 -25.35
C ASP A 121 5.06 -9.23 -25.32
N THR A 122 4.17 -10.17 -25.70
CA THR A 122 2.72 -9.99 -25.59
C THR A 122 2.28 -9.74 -24.13
N GLN A 123 2.82 -10.51 -23.18
CA GLN A 123 2.54 -10.31 -21.75
C GLN A 123 3.04 -8.95 -21.26
N THR A 124 4.19 -8.49 -21.75
CA THR A 124 4.77 -7.19 -21.40
C THR A 124 3.89 -6.04 -21.90
N LEU A 125 3.43 -6.12 -23.15
CA LEU A 125 2.49 -5.16 -23.74
C LEU A 125 1.16 -5.15 -22.96
N GLN A 126 0.61 -6.32 -22.64
CA GLN A 126 -0.63 -6.42 -21.87
C GLN A 126 -0.47 -5.81 -20.48
N ARG A 127 0.66 -6.06 -19.81
CA ARG A 127 0.98 -5.46 -18.51
C ARG A 127 1.06 -3.94 -18.61
N TYR A 128 1.73 -3.40 -19.63
CA TYR A 128 1.81 -1.96 -19.85
C TYR A 128 0.42 -1.33 -20.01
N VAL A 129 -0.45 -1.93 -20.83
CA VAL A 129 -1.84 -1.47 -21.02
C VAL A 129 -2.62 -1.51 -19.70
N ASN A 130 -2.48 -2.59 -18.92
CA ASN A 130 -3.17 -2.75 -17.63
C ASN A 130 -2.69 -1.73 -16.59
N VAL A 131 -1.37 -1.52 -16.47
CA VAL A 131 -0.78 -0.51 -15.57
C VAL A 131 -1.30 0.87 -15.94
N ARG A 132 -1.23 1.25 -17.23
CA ARG A 132 -1.74 2.54 -17.71
C ARG A 132 -3.23 2.73 -17.40
N ARG A 133 -4.04 1.67 -17.58
CA ARG A 133 -5.47 1.69 -17.25
C ARG A 133 -5.70 1.88 -15.74
N ASN A 134 -4.94 1.19 -14.90
CA ASN A 134 -5.06 1.27 -13.46
C ASN A 134 -4.61 2.63 -12.91
N SER A 135 -3.49 3.18 -13.39
CA SER A 135 -3.04 4.53 -13.00
C SER A 135 -4.11 5.59 -13.28
N ARG A 136 -4.76 5.53 -14.46
CA ARG A 136 -5.88 6.43 -14.79
C ARG A 136 -7.08 6.26 -13.84
N LYS A 137 -7.37 5.03 -13.43
CA LYS A 137 -8.46 4.75 -12.48
C LYS A 137 -8.15 5.32 -11.10
N VAL A 138 -6.92 5.15 -10.62
CA VAL A 138 -6.43 5.70 -9.34
C VAL A 138 -6.54 7.22 -9.36
N GLU A 139 -5.97 7.87 -10.38
CA GLU A 139 -6.04 9.33 -10.51
C GLU A 139 -7.48 9.86 -10.54
N LYS A 140 -8.39 9.17 -11.24
CA LYS A 140 -9.81 9.52 -11.28
C LYS A 140 -10.48 9.35 -9.92
N PHE A 141 -10.14 8.30 -9.17
CA PHE A 141 -10.63 8.07 -7.82
C PHE A 141 -10.16 9.18 -6.88
N ASP A 142 -8.87 9.49 -6.88
CA ASP A 142 -8.29 10.53 -6.04
C ASP A 142 -8.96 11.89 -6.29
N LYS A 143 -9.13 12.28 -7.56
CA LYS A 143 -9.85 13.52 -7.93
C LYS A 143 -11.28 13.56 -7.40
N ARG A 144 -12.00 12.43 -7.41
CA ARG A 144 -13.37 12.34 -6.89
C ARG A 144 -13.41 12.44 -5.38
N SER A 145 -12.52 11.74 -4.69
CA SER A 145 -12.39 11.77 -3.23
C SER A 145 -12.09 13.20 -2.75
N THR A 146 -11.12 13.87 -3.37
CA THR A 146 -10.83 15.29 -3.07
C THR A 146 -12.02 16.21 -3.36
N GLY A 147 -12.79 15.95 -4.43
CA GLY A 147 -14.01 16.69 -4.76
C GLY A 147 -15.11 16.52 -3.71
N ILE A 148 -15.30 15.30 -3.19
CA ILE A 148 -16.24 14.99 -2.11
C ILE A 148 -15.82 15.67 -0.80
N GLU A 149 -14.55 15.57 -0.41
CA GLU A 149 -14.01 16.25 0.78
C GLU A 149 -14.18 17.78 0.73
N LYS A 150 -13.95 18.38 -0.44
CA LYS A 150 -14.22 19.81 -0.68
C LYS A 150 -15.70 20.17 -0.61
N SER A 151 -16.59 19.21 -0.92
CA SER A 151 -18.03 19.42 -0.90
C SER A 151 -18.64 19.19 0.48
N SER A 152 -18.07 18.30 1.29
CA SER A 152 -18.48 18.04 2.68
C SER A 152 -17.95 19.07 3.67
N SER A 153 -16.82 19.73 3.36
CA SER A 153 -16.24 20.80 4.18
C SER A 153 -16.93 22.16 4.03
N LYS A 154 -17.79 22.35 3.01
CA LYS A 154 -18.65 23.52 2.94
C LYS A 154 -19.93 23.27 3.74
N PRO A 155 -20.26 24.09 4.76
CA PRO A 155 -21.58 24.02 5.36
C PRO A 155 -22.61 24.30 4.25
N ARG A 156 -23.61 23.42 4.10
CA ARG A 156 -24.76 23.71 3.23
C ARG A 156 -25.53 24.88 3.83
N SER A 157 -25.14 26.10 3.48
CA SER A 157 -26.01 27.26 3.63
C SER A 157 -27.11 27.13 2.58
N HIS A 158 -28.16 26.39 2.91
CA HIS A 158 -29.35 26.38 2.07
C HIS A 158 -30.06 27.72 2.22
N PRO A 159 -30.32 28.48 1.14
CA PRO A 159 -30.87 29.84 1.22
C PRO A 159 -32.17 29.95 2.03
N TRP A 160 -32.96 28.87 2.14
CA TRP A 160 -34.18 28.87 2.94
C TRP A 160 -33.92 28.94 4.46
N ILE A 161 -32.75 28.49 4.94
CA ILE A 161 -32.41 28.50 6.38
C ILE A 161 -32.15 29.95 6.84
N GLU A 162 -31.54 30.77 5.97
CA GLU A 162 -31.33 32.20 6.25
C GLU A 162 -32.64 32.99 6.21
N GLN A 163 -33.57 32.67 5.30
CA GLN A 163 -34.91 33.28 5.30
C GLN A 163 -35.73 32.93 6.56
N ASN A 164 -35.66 31.68 7.02
CA ASN A 164 -36.34 31.27 8.25
C ASN A 164 -35.72 31.90 9.51
N GLY A 165 -34.40 32.06 9.54
CA GLY A 165 -33.71 32.76 10.64
C GLY A 165 -34.08 34.24 10.74
N LEU A 166 -34.31 34.91 9.60
CA LEU A 166 -34.79 36.29 9.55
C LEU A 166 -36.25 36.41 9.98
N LEU A 167 -37.12 35.49 9.53
CA LEU A 167 -38.52 35.44 9.96
C LEU A 167 -38.65 35.23 11.47
N HIS A 168 -37.86 34.32 12.05
CA HIS A 168 -37.88 34.06 13.49
C HIS A 168 -37.43 35.27 14.31
N LYS A 169 -36.39 35.99 13.86
CA LYS A 169 -35.93 37.24 14.50
C LYS A 169 -36.96 38.38 14.40
N LEU A 170 -37.68 38.48 13.29
CA LEU A 170 -38.74 39.47 13.10
C LEU A 170 -39.96 39.17 13.97
N LEU A 171 -40.34 37.89 14.08
CA LEU A 171 -41.44 37.44 14.95
C LEU A 171 -41.13 37.66 16.43
N SER A 172 -39.91 37.33 16.89
CA SER A 172 -39.48 37.58 18.27
C SER A 172 -39.50 39.07 18.64
N ARG A 173 -39.03 39.95 17.74
CA ARG A 173 -39.09 41.42 17.94
C ARG A 173 -40.52 41.98 17.96
N SER A 174 -41.45 41.33 17.27
CA SER A 174 -42.86 41.76 17.27
C SER A 174 -43.57 41.39 18.57
N LEU A 175 -43.29 40.19 19.11
CA LEU A 175 -43.80 39.72 20.40
C LEU A 175 -43.31 40.59 21.58
N GLU A 176 -42.01 40.93 21.63
CA GLU A 176 -41.45 41.81 22.66
C GLU A 176 -42.08 43.22 22.68
N LYS A 177 -42.50 43.72 21.52
CA LYS A 177 -43.18 45.02 21.40
C LYS A 177 -44.63 44.97 21.87
N MET A 178 -45.31 43.83 21.77
CA MET A 178 -46.69 43.68 22.25
C MET A 178 -46.75 43.59 23.78
N ASP A 179 -45.82 42.86 24.40
CA ASP A 179 -45.76 42.76 25.88
C ASP A 179 -45.42 44.11 26.53
N SER A 180 -44.58 44.92 25.88
CA SER A 180 -44.19 46.24 26.37
C SER A 180 -45.34 47.28 26.36
N GLN A 181 -46.42 47.04 25.62
CA GLN A 181 -47.59 47.94 25.56
C GLN A 181 -48.68 47.59 26.57
N GLN A 182 -48.75 46.35 27.08
CA GLN A 182 -49.76 45.95 28.07
C GLN A 182 -49.38 46.29 29.52
N ILE A 183 -48.12 46.64 29.82
CA ILE A 183 -47.67 46.89 31.21
C ILE A 183 -48.09 48.27 31.76
N LYS A 184 -48.67 49.18 30.96
CA LYS A 184 -49.01 50.54 31.43
C LYS A 184 -50.42 50.73 32.03
N ARG A 185 -51.23 49.69 32.21
CA ARG A 185 -52.56 49.85 32.84
C ARG A 185 -52.94 48.64 33.69
N THR A 186 -52.70 48.71 35.01
CA THR A 186 -53.68 48.31 36.03
C THR A 186 -53.29 48.88 37.40
N PRO A 187 -54.27 49.19 38.28
CA PRO A 187 -54.03 49.84 39.57
C PRO A 187 -53.83 48.85 40.71
N THR A 188 -53.19 49.36 41.75
CA THR A 188 -53.02 48.84 43.11
C THR A 188 -54.14 47.96 43.65
N ALA A 189 -53.78 46.79 44.21
CA ALA A 189 -54.48 46.18 45.33
C ALA A 189 -53.51 45.36 46.19
N LYS A 190 -53.70 45.49 47.50
CA LYS A 190 -52.85 45.09 48.61
C LYS A 190 -52.86 43.57 48.85
N GLY A 191 -51.71 43.06 49.29
CA GLY A 191 -51.58 42.07 50.36
C GLY A 191 -51.96 40.62 50.04
N CYS A 192 -50.96 39.73 50.02
CA CYS A 192 -50.88 38.62 50.96
C CYS A 192 -49.58 37.84 50.76
N THR A 193 -48.97 37.46 51.87
CA THR A 193 -47.74 36.69 52.06
C THR A 193 -47.93 35.20 51.70
N GLN A 194 -46.89 34.56 51.12
CA GLN A 194 -46.38 33.18 51.38
C GLN A 194 -45.55 32.71 50.15
N LEU A 195 -44.23 32.54 50.26
CA LEU A 195 -43.49 31.31 50.61
C LEU A 195 -43.90 30.08 49.77
N TYR A 196 -42.98 29.58 48.91
CA TYR A 196 -42.40 28.22 48.95
C TYR A 196 -41.48 27.90 47.75
N HIS A 197 -40.37 27.20 48.08
CA HIS A 197 -39.52 26.23 47.34
C HIS A 197 -39.11 26.48 45.87
N ILE A 198 -37.82 26.70 45.58
CA ILE A 198 -36.70 25.72 45.40
C ILE A 198 -37.01 24.64 44.35
N ILE A 199 -36.44 24.81 43.15
CA ILE A 199 -36.21 23.76 42.16
C ILE A 199 -34.70 23.75 41.89
N GLY A 200 -34.05 22.59 42.02
CA GLY A 200 -32.65 22.42 41.66
C GLY A 200 -32.10 21.03 41.98
N ASP A 201 -32.76 19.97 41.51
CA ASP A 201 -32.22 18.61 41.49
C ASP A 201 -32.09 18.08 40.06
N GLY A 202 -31.00 17.35 39.80
CA GLY A 202 -30.81 16.48 38.65
C GLY A 202 -29.83 17.03 37.61
N SER A 203 -28.55 16.64 37.61
CA SER A 203 -27.99 15.34 37.19
C SER A 203 -27.29 15.46 35.83
N PHE A 204 -25.99 15.17 35.73
CA PHE A 204 -25.47 13.95 35.10
C PHE A 204 -23.93 13.92 35.01
N LEU A 205 -23.40 12.76 35.38
CA LEU A 205 -22.02 12.29 35.31
C LEU A 205 -21.61 11.87 33.88
N HIS A 206 -20.28 11.86 33.65
CA HIS A 206 -19.45 10.88 32.93
C HIS A 206 -19.83 10.31 31.54
N CYS A 207 -18.84 10.26 30.62
CA CYS A 207 -18.27 9.02 30.00
C CYS A 207 -17.16 9.43 28.97
N TRP A 208 -15.87 9.10 29.11
CA TRP A 208 -15.10 7.84 28.91
C TRP A 208 -14.81 7.43 27.44
N ARG A 209 -13.48 7.36 27.11
CA ARG A 209 -12.69 6.45 26.21
C ARG A 209 -13.19 6.15 24.77
N GLY A 210 -12.40 5.81 23.74
CA GLY A 210 -10.99 5.45 23.53
C GLY A 210 -10.85 4.38 22.40
N TRP A 211 -9.78 4.45 21.59
CA TRP A 211 -9.08 3.39 20.78
C TRP A 211 -9.79 2.80 19.53
N ILE A 212 -9.19 2.71 18.32
CA ILE A 212 -8.07 1.91 17.72
C ILE A 212 -8.26 0.38 17.70
N ALA A 213 -8.40 -0.19 16.48
CA ALA A 213 -7.79 -1.43 15.93
C ALA A 213 -8.37 -1.67 14.51
N ILE A 214 -7.61 -1.65 13.41
CA ILE A 214 -6.77 -2.71 12.80
C ILE A 214 -7.48 -4.06 12.63
N SER A 215 -7.70 -4.42 11.36
CA SER A 215 -7.55 -5.75 10.76
C SER A 215 -7.15 -5.57 9.29
#